data_AF-A0A519QKF0-F1
#
_entry.id   AF-A0A519QKF0-F1
#
_cell.length_a   1.000
_cell.length_b   1.000
_cell.length_c   1.000
_cell.angle_alpha   90.00
_cell.angle_beta   90.00
_cell.angle_gamma   90.00
#
_symmetry.space_group_name_H-M   'P 1'
#
loop_
_entity.id
_entity.type
_entity.pdbx_description
1 polymer ?
#
loop_
_entity_poly.entity_id
_entity_poly.type
_entity_poly.pdbx_seq_one_letter_code
_entity_poly.pdbx_strand_id
1 'polypeptide(L)'
;MPGDLPDVAVRKWIALHDAAAIVAALAGLAPEAPTAALTGFAAAIGQAPHWRRELAVQGIEDLAAIMEPGLSALIAVQAARGDAVAPAHALWLEFVAARDALLTLALPYD
;
A
#
# COMPACT_ATOMS: atom_id res chain seq x y z
N MET A 1 -10.12 22.82 10.80
CA MET A 1 -11.08 22.01 10.01
C MET A 1 -10.46 20.64 9.77
N PRO A 2 -11.15 19.54 10.11
CA PRO A 2 -10.84 18.25 9.49
C PRO A 2 -10.95 18.43 7.97
N GLY A 3 -10.14 17.71 7.21
CA GLY A 3 -10.13 17.85 5.77
C GLY A 3 -9.74 16.54 5.13
N ASP A 4 -10.37 16.25 4.02
CA ASP A 4 -10.21 14.96 3.37
C ASP A 4 -8.77 14.76 2.89
N LEU A 5 -8.37 13.49 2.81
CA LEU A 5 -7.12 13.14 2.16
C LEU A 5 -7.20 13.59 0.68
N PRO A 6 -6.15 14.17 0.07
CA PRO A 6 -6.22 14.61 -1.32
C PRO A 6 -6.64 13.48 -2.27
N ASP A 7 -7.50 13.76 -3.25
CA ASP A 7 -8.02 12.75 -4.20
C ASP A 7 -6.92 11.95 -4.89
N VAL A 8 -5.78 12.60 -5.19
CA VAL A 8 -4.63 11.93 -5.79
C VAL A 8 -4.04 10.86 -4.87
N ALA A 9 -3.96 11.13 -3.56
CA ALA A 9 -3.47 10.18 -2.58
C ALA A 9 -4.47 9.04 -2.35
N VAL A 10 -5.79 9.32 -2.41
CA VAL A 10 -6.84 8.28 -2.37
C VAL A 10 -6.71 7.32 -3.56
N ARG A 11 -6.52 7.85 -4.77
CA ARG A 11 -6.32 7.01 -5.96
C ARG A 11 -5.03 6.18 -5.87
N LYS A 12 -3.94 6.76 -5.37
CA LYS A 12 -2.68 6.04 -5.14
C LYS A 12 -2.83 4.92 -4.13
N TRP A 13 -3.55 5.16 -3.03
CA TRP A 13 -3.87 4.11 -2.05
C TRP A 13 -4.59 2.92 -2.69
N ILE A 14 -5.62 3.18 -3.50
CA ILE A 14 -6.35 2.12 -4.22
C ILE A 14 -5.40 1.38 -5.18
N ALA A 15 -4.65 2.11 -6.02
CA ALA A 15 -3.73 1.52 -6.98
C ALA A 15 -2.62 0.69 -6.32
N LEU A 16 -2.15 1.10 -5.14
CA LEU A 16 -1.19 0.36 -4.34
C LEU A 16 -1.73 -1.01 -3.92
N HIS A 17 -3.01 -1.10 -3.53
CA HIS A 17 -3.64 -2.37 -3.20
C HIS A 17 -3.81 -3.28 -4.42
N ASP A 18 -4.17 -2.71 -5.57
CA ASP A 18 -4.25 -3.47 -6.82
C ASP A 18 -2.87 -4.02 -7.22
N ALA A 19 -1.82 -3.20 -7.13
CA ALA A 19 -0.45 -3.62 -7.38
C ALA A 19 0.00 -4.71 -6.39
N ALA A 20 -0.32 -4.54 -5.10
CA ALA A 20 0.03 -5.50 -4.07
C ALA A 20 -0.66 -6.86 -4.26
N ALA A 21 -1.90 -6.89 -4.76
CA ALA A 21 -2.58 -8.13 -5.11
C ALA A 21 -1.83 -8.90 -6.22
N ILE A 22 -1.26 -8.20 -7.20
CA ILE A 22 -0.41 -8.81 -8.23
C ILE A 22 0.89 -9.36 -7.62
N VAL A 23 1.54 -8.59 -6.74
CA VAL A 23 2.75 -9.04 -6.03
C VAL A 23 2.48 -10.29 -5.19
N ALA A 24 1.37 -10.33 -4.44
CA ALA A 24 0.96 -11.51 -3.68
C ALA A 24 0.75 -12.74 -4.57
N ALA A 25 0.12 -12.57 -5.72
CA ALA A 25 -0.07 -13.66 -6.69
C ALA A 25 1.27 -14.18 -7.23
N LEU A 26 2.21 -13.28 -7.56
CA LEU A 26 3.57 -13.65 -7.98
C LEU A 26 4.36 -14.36 -6.86
N ALA A 27 4.06 -14.04 -5.60
CA ALA A 27 4.62 -14.72 -4.43
C ALA A 27 3.95 -16.06 -4.11
N GLY A 28 2.93 -16.48 -4.89
CA GLY A 28 2.18 -17.71 -4.64
C GLY A 28 1.27 -17.66 -3.40
N LEU A 29 0.90 -16.46 -2.96
CA LEU A 29 0.04 -16.25 -1.79
C LEU A 29 -1.43 -16.23 -2.19
N ALA A 30 -2.29 -16.63 -1.23
CA ALA A 30 -3.73 -16.49 -1.39
C ALA A 30 -4.15 -15.01 -1.36
N PRO A 31 -5.22 -14.63 -2.08
CA PRO A 31 -5.76 -13.27 -2.02
C PRO A 31 -6.12 -12.87 -0.59
N GLU A 32 -5.72 -11.67 -0.18
CA GLU A 32 -6.15 -11.09 1.09
C GLU A 32 -7.58 -10.55 0.95
N ALA A 33 -8.46 -10.91 1.89
CA ALA A 33 -9.81 -10.36 1.92
C ALA A 33 -9.77 -8.87 2.33
N PRO A 34 -10.52 -7.99 1.65
CA PRO A 34 -10.59 -6.58 2.05
C PRO A 34 -11.11 -6.45 3.48
N THR A 35 -10.39 -5.72 4.32
CA THR A 35 -10.83 -5.43 5.69
C THR A 35 -11.46 -4.05 5.78
N ALA A 36 -12.31 -3.84 6.79
CA ALA A 36 -12.94 -2.54 7.03
C ALA A 36 -11.91 -1.40 7.23
N ALA A 37 -10.76 -1.72 7.83
CA ALA A 37 -9.66 -0.77 8.02
C ALA A 37 -9.08 -0.30 6.67
N LEU A 38 -8.86 -1.21 5.72
CA LEU A 38 -8.34 -0.89 4.39
C LEU A 38 -9.33 -0.03 3.60
N THR A 39 -10.61 -0.41 3.60
CA THR A 39 -11.65 0.32 2.87
C THR A 39 -11.97 1.68 3.50
N GLY A 40 -11.85 1.79 4.83
CA GLY A 40 -12.17 2.99 5.58
C GLY A 40 -11.01 3.97 5.78
N PHE A 41 -9.79 3.58 5.39
CA PHE A 41 -8.57 4.32 5.70
C PHE A 41 -8.63 5.80 5.30
N ALA A 42 -8.97 6.11 4.04
CA ALA A 42 -9.01 7.48 3.52
C ALA A 42 -9.98 8.39 4.29
N ALA A 43 -11.14 7.84 4.67
CA ALA A 43 -12.12 8.56 5.48
C ALA A 43 -11.61 8.79 6.90
N ALA A 44 -11.05 7.75 7.53
CA ALA A 44 -10.54 7.80 8.90
C ALA A 44 -9.38 8.80 9.05
N ILE A 45 -8.37 8.73 8.17
CA ILE A 45 -7.23 9.64 8.21
C ILE A 45 -7.62 11.09 7.86
N GLY A 46 -8.66 11.30 7.03
CA GLY A 46 -9.21 12.63 6.75
C GLY A 46 -9.72 13.36 8.00
N GLN A 47 -10.14 12.61 9.02
CA GLN A 47 -10.56 13.16 10.31
C GLN A 47 -9.38 13.38 11.29
N ALA A 48 -8.17 12.95 10.94
CA ALA A 48 -7.00 13.07 11.80
C ALA A 48 -6.39 14.49 11.80
N PRO A 49 -5.57 14.84 12.82
CA PRO A 49 -4.79 16.07 12.82
C PRO A 49 -3.96 16.24 11.56
N HIS A 50 -3.73 17.49 11.14
CA HIS A 50 -3.07 17.82 9.88
C HIS A 50 -1.74 17.08 9.66
N TRP A 51 -0.88 17.04 10.68
CA TRP A 51 0.43 16.37 10.58
C TRP A 51 0.32 14.87 10.29
N ARG A 52 -0.74 14.18 10.75
CA ARG A 52 -0.97 12.76 10.43
C ARG A 52 -1.42 12.58 9.00
N ARG A 53 -2.24 13.50 8.48
CA ARG A 53 -2.66 13.52 7.07
C ARG A 53 -1.46 13.74 6.16
N GLU A 54 -0.60 14.71 6.47
CA GLU A 54 0.63 14.95 5.72
C GLU A 54 1.55 13.72 5.74
N LEU A 55 1.75 13.11 6.91
CA LEU A 55 2.55 11.90 7.03
C LEU A 55 1.97 10.72 6.26
N ALA A 56 0.63 10.57 6.26
CA ALA A 56 -0.04 9.53 5.49
C ALA A 56 0.10 9.77 3.98
N VAL A 57 -0.03 11.01 3.51
CA VAL A 57 0.20 11.36 2.10
C VAL A 57 1.64 11.03 1.71
N GLN A 58 2.63 11.44 2.51
CA GLN A 58 4.02 11.12 2.24
C GLN A 58 4.28 9.61 2.22
N GLY A 59 3.76 8.87 3.20
CA GLY A 59 3.94 7.42 3.23
C GLY A 59 3.28 6.68 2.08
N ILE A 60 2.15 7.18 1.54
CA ILE A 60 1.55 6.67 0.30
C ILE A 60 2.48 6.91 -0.89
N GLU A 61 3.08 8.10 -1.00
CA GLU A 61 4.05 8.43 -2.04
C GLU A 61 5.30 7.55 -1.96
N ASP A 62 5.85 7.37 -0.76
CA ASP A 62 7.02 6.53 -0.52
C ASP A 62 6.74 5.06 -0.88
N LEU A 63 5.55 4.56 -0.50
CA LEU A 63 5.13 3.21 -0.82
C LEU A 63 4.95 3.01 -2.33
N ALA A 64 4.40 4.00 -3.04
CA ALA A 64 4.31 3.97 -4.50
C ALA A 64 5.69 3.94 -5.17
N ALA A 65 6.63 4.74 -4.66
CA ALA A 65 8.00 4.80 -5.17
C ALA A 65 8.78 3.49 -5.03
N ILE A 66 8.39 2.61 -4.09
CA ILE A 66 8.95 1.25 -3.94
C ILE A 66 8.19 0.24 -4.80
N MET A 67 6.85 0.29 -4.77
CA MET A 67 5.98 -0.69 -5.42
C MET A 67 6.08 -0.65 -6.96
N GLU A 68 6.10 0.53 -7.56
CA GLU A 68 6.14 0.68 -9.03
C GLU A 68 7.38 0.03 -9.67
N PRO A 69 8.61 0.36 -9.25
CA PRO A 69 9.80 -0.31 -9.79
C PRO A 69 9.91 -1.77 -9.34
N GLY A 70 9.51 -2.10 -8.11
CA GLY A 70 9.54 -3.47 -7.59
C GLY A 70 8.68 -4.42 -8.42
N LEU A 71 7.42 -4.06 -8.66
CA LEU A 71 6.51 -4.84 -9.50
C LEU A 71 7.01 -4.95 -10.94
N SER A 72 7.51 -3.84 -11.51
CA SER A 72 8.08 -3.83 -12.86
C SER A 72 9.26 -4.81 -12.99
N ALA A 73 10.13 -4.87 -11.99
CA ALA A 73 11.26 -5.81 -11.96
C ALA A 73 10.78 -7.27 -11.85
N LEU A 74 9.78 -7.56 -11.02
CA LEU A 74 9.22 -8.92 -10.90
C LEU A 74 8.61 -9.41 -12.21
N ILE A 75 7.85 -8.55 -12.90
CA ILE A 75 7.29 -8.85 -14.22
C ILE A 75 8.40 -9.14 -15.23
N ALA A 76 9.48 -8.35 -15.22
CA ALA A 76 10.62 -8.57 -16.11
C ALA A 76 11.34 -9.90 -15.86
N VAL A 77 11.56 -10.26 -14.58
CA VAL A 77 12.13 -11.57 -14.20
C VAL A 77 11.24 -12.70 -14.70
N GLN A 78 9.92 -12.60 -14.48
CA GLN A 78 8.98 -13.63 -14.91
C GLN A 78 8.94 -13.77 -16.43
N ALA A 79 8.96 -12.65 -17.18
CA ALA A 79 9.01 -12.64 -18.64
C ALA A 79 10.30 -13.27 -19.18
N ALA A 80 11.42 -13.14 -18.46
CA ALA A 80 12.68 -13.80 -18.74
C ALA A 80 12.71 -15.28 -18.29
N ARG A 81 11.58 -15.85 -17.82
CA ARG A 81 11.44 -17.20 -17.25
C ARG A 81 12.30 -17.43 -16.00
N GLY A 82 12.68 -16.36 -15.30
CA GLY A 82 13.30 -16.45 -13.98
C GLY A 82 12.28 -16.75 -12.88
N ASP A 83 12.78 -17.16 -11.72
CA ASP A 83 11.97 -17.33 -10.52
C ASP A 83 11.83 -16.00 -9.78
N ALA A 84 10.61 -15.47 -9.73
CA ALA A 84 10.26 -14.22 -9.07
C ALA A 84 9.61 -14.42 -7.69
N VAL A 85 9.42 -15.67 -7.22
CA VAL A 85 8.64 -15.96 -6.01
C VAL A 85 9.27 -15.37 -4.76
N ALA A 86 10.56 -15.64 -4.54
CA ALA A 86 11.28 -15.12 -3.38
C ALA A 86 11.33 -13.57 -3.32
N PRO A 87 11.72 -12.85 -4.39
CA PRO A 87 11.68 -11.38 -4.37
C PRO A 87 10.25 -10.82 -4.30
N ALA A 88 9.24 -11.49 -4.87
CA ALA A 88 7.84 -11.08 -4.71
C ALA A 88 7.38 -11.20 -3.26
N HIS A 89 7.78 -12.27 -2.56
CA HIS A 89 7.46 -12.43 -1.14
C HIS A 89 8.11 -11.34 -0.28
N ALA A 90 9.35 -10.94 -0.59
CA ALA A 90 10.02 -9.85 0.11
C ALA A 90 9.28 -8.51 -0.08
N LEU A 91 8.95 -8.16 -1.34
CA LEU A 91 8.20 -6.94 -1.63
C LEU A 91 6.80 -6.94 -1.00
N TRP A 92 6.12 -8.09 -0.97
CA TRP A 92 4.84 -8.23 -0.29
C TRP A 92 4.94 -7.93 1.21
N LEU A 93 5.97 -8.45 1.89
CA LEU A 93 6.17 -8.20 3.32
C LEU A 93 6.47 -6.72 3.60
N GLU A 94 7.28 -6.07 2.75
CA GLU A 94 7.54 -4.63 2.85
C GLU A 94 6.26 -3.81 2.67
N PHE A 95 5.44 -4.17 1.68
CA PHE A 95 4.14 -3.54 1.46
C PHE A 95 3.22 -3.67 2.68
N VAL A 96 3.06 -4.89 3.21
CA VAL A 96 2.20 -5.15 4.37
C VAL A 96 2.67 -4.33 5.58
N ALA A 97 3.98 -4.32 5.86
CA ALA A 97 4.53 -3.57 6.98
C ALA A 97 4.27 -2.06 6.85
N ALA A 98 4.52 -1.48 5.66
CA ALA A 98 4.30 -0.06 5.40
C ALA A 98 2.81 0.32 5.45
N ARG A 99 1.95 -0.52 4.85
CA ARG A 99 0.49 -0.39 4.89
C ARG A 99 -0.03 -0.39 6.33
N ASP A 100 0.40 -1.32 7.16
CA ASP A 100 -0.07 -1.45 8.53
C ASP A 100 0.38 -0.25 9.39
N ALA A 101 1.57 0.31 9.12
CA ALA A 101 2.03 1.56 9.71
C ALA A 101 1.13 2.75 9.29
N LEU A 102 0.73 2.83 8.01
CA LEU A 102 -0.22 3.84 7.53
C LEU A 102 -1.58 3.70 8.21
N LEU A 103 -2.12 2.49 8.32
CA LEU A 103 -3.39 2.23 9.01
C LEU A 103 -3.34 2.71 10.47
N THR A 104 -2.19 2.56 11.13
CA THR A 104 -2.00 3.03 12.52
C THR A 104 -2.12 4.55 12.64
N LEU A 105 -1.73 5.32 11.61
CA LEU A 105 -1.92 6.78 11.60
C LEU A 105 -3.40 7.19 11.63
N ALA A 106 -4.28 6.35 11.07
CA ALA A 106 -5.71 6.60 11.00
C ALA A 106 -6.45 6.22 12.29
N LEU A 107 -5.80 5.49 13.21
CA LEU A 107 -6.39 5.15 14.50
C LEU A 107 -6.45 6.40 15.39
N PRO A 108 -7.58 6.63 16.10
CA PRO A 108 -7.61 7.57 17.21
C PRO A 108 -6.55 7.16 18.25
N TYR A 109 -5.84 8.15 18.81
CA TYR A 109 -5.09 7.91 20.04
C TYR A 109 -5.98 8.33 21.21
N ASP A 110 -6.04 7.50 22.25
CA ASP A 110 -6.61 7.82 23.56
C ASP A 110 -5.75 8.84 24.31
#